data_AF-A0AAU3H6J2-F1
#
_entry.id   AF-A0AAU3H6J2-F1
#
_cell.length_a   1.000
_cell.length_b   1.000
_cell.length_c   1.000
_cell.angle_alpha   90.00
_cell.angle_beta   90.00
_cell.angle_gamma   90.00
#
_symmetry.space_group_name_H-M   'P 1'
#
loop_
_entity.id
_entity.type
_entity.pdbx_description
1 polymer ?
#
loop_
_entity_poly.entity_id
_entity_poly.type
_entity_poly.pdbx_seq_one_letter_code
_entity_poly.pdbx_strand_id
1 'polypeptide(L)'
;MRAGLLTEPVDGLDEALDAVDAFDRALVAGLLRPQHVEAGGATVLAEAVAGTPLAARVAEAAEKAAAGAAGEEHFVALAGARTALLGSVHDALLTRVDEAADRLRGAEAAPPAREQQPAANLLTAARAWLSDLARCGWQGIDHEVVSGAAEVVSAMLPEPSLRRLATLLDGFAAELAASCPGVSAERFPVRRWGDLWSRGMLLTVPGAAGTPAVGTADGRLLPLGIDVQEHATAAQAQVHAVFEPADGSGARLVRASVSVPKPDTVVGAGVWQLMRPHMSLLAAAGEGRSMDLTGMPVTAEGDLLWSDEHARPGEPADAFATARVALPTATAQVTAPLDRHPAHIAVPVFIEGYTARTDEEGRLTFTVSGTELAVDTDRVPAAGPLTPEAVAGSGACIALIRWDAGTFRVQPLAVETTVRKKVTPVHAGAWAGGTTDKAGARAEKAATDAAKVLSERAGRLLRK
;
A
#
# COMPACT_ATOMS: atom_id res chain seq x y z
N MET A 1 16.92 7.63 -15.88
CA MET A 1 16.01 6.46 -15.93
C MET A 1 15.92 5.96 -17.37
N ARG A 2 15.94 4.64 -17.58
CA ARG A 2 15.72 3.96 -18.87
C ARG A 2 14.25 3.56 -19.00
N ALA A 3 13.38 4.50 -19.39
CA ALA A 3 11.93 4.33 -19.36
C ALA A 3 11.39 3.18 -20.26
N GLY A 4 12.06 2.88 -21.38
CA GLY A 4 11.62 1.82 -22.31
C GLY A 4 11.49 0.43 -21.66
N LEU A 5 12.31 0.14 -20.64
CA LEU A 5 12.24 -1.12 -19.89
C LEU A 5 10.87 -1.30 -19.19
N LEU A 6 10.18 -0.22 -18.83
CA LEU A 6 8.86 -0.28 -18.19
C LEU A 6 7.71 -0.60 -19.16
N THR A 7 7.97 -0.69 -20.46
CA THR A 7 6.96 -1.04 -21.48
C THR A 7 7.25 -2.37 -22.17
N GLU A 8 8.39 -2.98 -21.87
CA GLU A 8 8.77 -4.27 -22.43
C GLU A 8 8.03 -5.41 -21.72
N PRO A 9 7.73 -6.50 -22.45
CA PRO A 9 7.10 -7.66 -21.86
C PRO A 9 7.99 -8.31 -20.79
N VAL A 10 7.34 -8.93 -19.82
CA VAL A 10 7.97 -9.73 -18.76
C VAL A 10 7.53 -11.18 -18.97
N ASP A 11 8.48 -12.08 -19.17
CA ASP A 11 8.20 -13.49 -19.43
C ASP A 11 7.37 -14.11 -18.30
N GLY A 12 6.28 -14.80 -18.65
CA GLY A 12 5.42 -15.50 -17.69
C GLY A 12 4.48 -14.59 -16.89
N LEU A 13 4.51 -13.27 -17.10
CA LEU A 13 3.68 -12.31 -16.36
C LEU A 13 2.20 -12.53 -16.62
N ASP A 14 1.80 -12.60 -17.89
CA ASP A 14 0.41 -12.73 -18.29
C ASP A 14 -0.15 -14.09 -17.84
N GLU A 15 0.62 -15.17 -18.01
CA GLU A 15 0.22 -16.51 -17.55
C GLU A 15 0.04 -16.58 -16.03
N ALA A 16 0.92 -15.91 -15.27
CA ALA A 16 0.77 -15.83 -13.83
C ALA A 16 -0.49 -15.04 -13.43
N LEU A 17 -0.73 -13.88 -14.05
CA LEU A 17 -1.90 -13.05 -13.76
C LEU A 17 -3.22 -13.75 -14.15
N ASP A 18 -3.23 -14.45 -15.28
CA ASP A 18 -4.36 -15.26 -15.77
C ASP A 18 -4.70 -16.40 -14.81
N ALA A 19 -3.70 -17.08 -14.24
CA ALA A 19 -3.92 -18.12 -13.24
C ALA A 19 -4.55 -17.54 -11.96
N VAL A 20 -4.11 -16.36 -11.51
CA VAL A 20 -4.73 -15.67 -10.37
C VAL A 20 -6.14 -15.20 -10.73
N ASP A 21 -6.38 -14.70 -11.94
CA ASP A 21 -7.74 -14.30 -12.40
C ASP A 21 -8.70 -15.48 -12.48
N ALA A 22 -8.23 -16.65 -12.93
CA ALA A 22 -9.01 -17.88 -12.89
C ALA A 22 -9.39 -18.28 -11.46
N PHE A 23 -8.47 -18.17 -10.51
CA PHE A 23 -8.76 -18.43 -9.10
C PHE A 23 -9.73 -17.41 -8.51
N ASP A 24 -9.56 -16.11 -8.81
CA ASP A 24 -10.43 -15.07 -8.26
C ASP A 24 -11.86 -15.17 -8.80
N ARG A 25 -12.05 -15.62 -10.05
CA ARG A 25 -13.38 -15.99 -10.57
C ARG A 25 -13.99 -17.15 -9.79
N ALA A 26 -13.21 -18.16 -9.43
CA ALA A 26 -13.72 -19.25 -8.58
C ALA A 26 -14.16 -18.75 -7.18
N LEU A 27 -13.50 -17.74 -6.61
CA LEU A 27 -13.93 -17.09 -5.37
C LEU A 27 -15.27 -16.34 -5.52
N VAL A 28 -15.59 -15.79 -6.71
CA VAL A 28 -16.90 -15.17 -6.97
C VAL A 28 -18.04 -16.16 -6.78
N ALA A 29 -17.89 -17.37 -7.32
CA ALA A 29 -18.88 -18.43 -7.23
C ALA A 29 -18.86 -19.17 -5.88
N GLY A 30 -17.71 -19.21 -5.21
CA GLY A 30 -17.47 -19.95 -3.97
C GLY A 30 -16.75 -21.27 -4.22
N LEU A 31 -15.68 -21.52 -3.45
CA LEU A 31 -14.72 -22.59 -3.69
C LEU A 31 -15.28 -24.00 -3.47
N LEU A 32 -16.40 -24.15 -2.75
CA LEU A 32 -17.03 -25.46 -2.48
C LEU A 32 -18.32 -25.70 -3.27
N ARG A 33 -18.71 -24.81 -4.19
CA ARG A 33 -19.97 -24.97 -4.94
C ARG A 33 -19.76 -25.86 -6.17
N PRO A 34 -20.30 -27.09 -6.22
CA PRO A 34 -19.97 -28.07 -7.28
C PRO A 34 -20.55 -27.75 -8.67
N GLN A 35 -21.42 -26.73 -8.77
CA GLN A 35 -22.34 -26.58 -9.91
C GLN A 35 -21.98 -25.43 -10.86
N HIS A 36 -20.87 -24.74 -10.63
CA HIS A 36 -20.41 -23.66 -11.50
C HIS A 36 -19.30 -24.18 -12.42
N VAL A 37 -19.51 -24.01 -13.73
CA VAL A 37 -18.66 -24.46 -14.85
C VAL A 37 -17.21 -23.88 -14.79
N GLU A 38 -16.96 -22.93 -13.89
CA GLU A 38 -15.66 -22.29 -13.62
C GLU A 38 -14.83 -23.00 -12.52
N ALA A 39 -15.22 -24.20 -12.08
CA ALA A 39 -14.57 -24.98 -11.01
C ALA A 39 -13.08 -25.34 -11.23
N GLY A 40 -12.48 -24.95 -12.36
CA GLY A 40 -11.06 -25.17 -12.67
C GLY A 40 -10.09 -24.16 -12.03
N GLY A 41 -10.55 -23.03 -11.47
CA GLY A 41 -9.66 -21.96 -11.00
C GLY A 41 -8.64 -22.42 -9.94
N ALA A 42 -9.04 -23.28 -8.99
CA ALA A 42 -8.12 -23.84 -8.00
C ALA A 42 -7.11 -24.82 -8.63
N THR A 43 -7.51 -25.58 -9.66
CA THR A 43 -6.63 -26.48 -10.40
C THR A 43 -5.60 -25.70 -11.21
N VAL A 44 -6.01 -24.64 -11.92
CA VAL A 44 -5.10 -23.75 -12.66
C VAL A 44 -4.06 -23.13 -11.73
N LEU A 45 -4.48 -22.70 -10.52
CA LEU A 45 -3.54 -22.20 -9.52
C LEU A 45 -2.57 -23.29 -9.05
N ALA A 46 -3.03 -24.53 -8.86
CA ALA A 46 -2.17 -25.65 -8.48
C ALA A 46 -1.14 -25.98 -9.57
N GLU A 47 -1.54 -25.93 -10.84
CA GLU A 47 -0.65 -26.13 -11.99
C GLU A 47 0.42 -25.04 -12.07
N ALA A 48 0.04 -23.77 -11.86
CA ALA A 48 0.96 -22.64 -11.87
C ALA A 48 2.07 -22.76 -10.82
N VAL A 49 1.80 -23.43 -9.69
CA VAL A 49 2.78 -23.63 -8.60
C VAL A 49 3.37 -25.05 -8.55
N ALA A 50 3.13 -25.88 -9.57
CA ALA A 50 3.53 -27.29 -9.59
C ALA A 50 5.05 -27.49 -9.52
N GLY A 51 5.84 -26.51 -9.98
CA GLY A 51 7.31 -26.52 -9.91
C GLY A 51 7.88 -26.04 -8.57
N THR A 52 7.05 -25.73 -7.58
CA THR A 52 7.45 -25.09 -6.32
C THR A 52 7.32 -26.03 -5.12
N PRO A 53 7.91 -25.69 -3.96
CA PRO A 53 7.68 -26.43 -2.70
C PRO A 53 6.21 -26.50 -2.25
N LEU A 54 5.32 -25.68 -2.81
CA LEU A 54 3.89 -25.67 -2.47
C LEU A 54 3.09 -26.73 -3.24
N ALA A 55 3.65 -27.31 -4.30
CA ALA A 55 2.94 -28.12 -5.29
C ALA A 55 2.00 -29.18 -4.69
N ALA A 56 2.53 -30.06 -3.83
CA ALA A 56 1.76 -31.17 -3.26
C ALA A 56 0.59 -30.68 -2.41
N ARG A 57 0.81 -29.66 -1.57
CA ARG A 57 -0.21 -29.15 -0.66
C ARG A 57 -1.30 -28.38 -1.38
N VAL A 58 -0.95 -27.65 -2.43
CA VAL A 58 -1.90 -26.87 -3.23
C VAL A 58 -2.71 -27.79 -4.14
N ALA A 59 -2.08 -28.81 -4.73
CA ALA A 59 -2.79 -29.83 -5.51
C ALA A 59 -3.84 -30.55 -4.65
N GLU A 60 -3.48 -30.97 -3.44
CA GLU A 60 -4.43 -31.56 -2.48
C GLU A 60 -5.56 -30.57 -2.14
N ALA A 61 -5.24 -29.31 -1.86
CA ALA A 61 -6.24 -28.30 -1.55
C ALA A 61 -7.22 -28.04 -2.71
N ALA A 62 -6.71 -28.00 -3.95
CA ALA A 62 -7.52 -27.86 -5.15
C ALA A 62 -8.45 -29.07 -5.36
N GLU A 63 -7.95 -30.30 -5.17
CA GLU A 63 -8.77 -31.52 -5.23
C GLU A 63 -9.88 -31.49 -4.17
N LYS A 64 -9.56 -31.12 -2.93
CA LYS A 64 -10.56 -31.01 -1.85
C LYS A 64 -11.57 -29.91 -2.10
N ALA A 65 -11.17 -28.78 -2.68
CA ALA A 65 -12.10 -27.72 -3.07
C ALA A 65 -13.06 -28.21 -4.16
N ALA A 66 -12.54 -28.85 -5.22
CA ALA A 66 -13.35 -29.44 -6.28
C ALA A 66 -14.33 -30.52 -5.77
N ALA A 67 -13.92 -31.29 -4.76
CA ALA A 67 -14.77 -32.28 -4.09
C ALA A 67 -15.75 -31.69 -3.06
N GLY A 68 -15.77 -30.37 -2.84
CA GLY A 68 -16.61 -29.71 -1.82
C GLY A 68 -16.22 -30.04 -0.37
N ALA A 69 -14.99 -30.52 -0.15
CA ALA A 69 -14.51 -31.05 1.13
C ALA A 69 -13.33 -30.25 1.73
N ALA A 70 -12.95 -29.11 1.14
CA ALA A 70 -11.86 -28.30 1.65
C ALA A 70 -12.22 -27.61 2.99
N GLY A 71 -11.48 -27.96 4.04
CA GLY A 71 -11.41 -27.24 5.30
C GLY A 71 -10.43 -26.05 5.30
N GLU A 72 -10.31 -25.37 6.45
CA GLU A 72 -9.56 -24.11 6.61
C GLU A 72 -8.09 -24.22 6.16
N GLU A 73 -7.40 -25.31 6.50
CA GLU A 73 -6.00 -25.54 6.12
C GLU A 73 -5.79 -25.63 4.60
N HIS A 74 -6.81 -26.04 3.85
CA HIS A 74 -6.76 -26.04 2.37
C HIS A 74 -6.92 -24.62 1.83
N PHE A 75 -7.79 -23.81 2.44
CA PHE A 75 -7.93 -22.40 2.07
C PHE A 75 -6.67 -21.60 2.39
N VAL A 76 -5.99 -21.89 3.50
CA VAL A 76 -4.67 -21.30 3.80
C VAL A 76 -3.65 -21.67 2.70
N ALA A 77 -3.63 -22.93 2.26
CA ALA A 77 -2.72 -23.37 1.19
C ALA A 77 -3.02 -22.66 -0.14
N LEU A 78 -4.30 -22.52 -0.52
CA LEU A 78 -4.71 -21.81 -1.74
C LEU A 78 -4.38 -20.31 -1.66
N ALA A 79 -4.66 -19.65 -0.54
CA ALA A 79 -4.26 -18.27 -0.29
C ALA A 79 -2.73 -18.10 -0.38
N GLY A 80 -1.97 -19.03 0.20
CA GLY A 80 -0.51 -19.06 0.11
C GLY A 80 0.01 -19.20 -1.32
N ALA A 81 -0.58 -20.09 -2.12
CA ALA A 81 -0.23 -20.25 -3.53
C ALA A 81 -0.49 -18.97 -4.34
N ARG A 82 -1.68 -18.38 -4.15
CA ARG A 82 -2.06 -17.12 -4.81
C ARG A 82 -1.11 -15.98 -4.44
N THR A 83 -0.81 -15.81 -3.16
CA THR A 83 0.15 -14.79 -2.68
C THR A 83 1.57 -15.06 -3.19
N ALA A 84 2.03 -16.31 -3.22
CA ALA A 84 3.35 -16.64 -3.76
C ALA A 84 3.48 -16.31 -5.26
N LEU A 85 2.43 -16.59 -6.04
CA LEU A 85 2.40 -16.28 -7.48
C LEU A 85 2.38 -14.77 -7.74
N LEU A 86 1.59 -14.01 -6.97
CA LEU A 86 1.64 -12.53 -7.01
C LEU A 86 2.98 -11.99 -6.50
N GLY A 87 3.62 -12.69 -5.56
CA GLY A 87 4.96 -12.38 -5.09
C GLY A 87 6.01 -12.55 -6.20
N SER A 88 5.94 -13.60 -7.02
CA SER A 88 6.83 -13.75 -8.18
C SER A 88 6.58 -12.69 -9.24
N VAL A 89 5.32 -12.31 -9.48
CA VAL A 89 4.99 -11.19 -10.37
C VAL A 89 5.58 -9.89 -9.84
N HIS A 90 5.42 -9.61 -8.55
CA HIS A 90 6.03 -8.47 -7.89
C HIS A 90 7.55 -8.46 -8.09
N ASP A 91 8.23 -9.57 -7.83
CA ASP A 91 9.70 -9.63 -7.91
C ASP A 91 10.21 -9.42 -9.35
N ALA A 92 9.50 -9.96 -10.35
CA ALA A 92 9.82 -9.76 -11.76
C ALA A 92 9.62 -8.29 -12.20
N LEU A 93 8.49 -7.69 -11.83
CA LEU A 93 8.19 -6.28 -12.12
C LEU A 93 9.17 -5.35 -11.41
N LEU A 94 9.47 -5.62 -10.14
CA LEU A 94 10.36 -4.80 -9.35
C LEU A 94 11.79 -4.86 -9.90
N THR A 95 12.25 -6.02 -10.38
CA THR A 95 13.53 -6.17 -11.10
C THR A 95 13.59 -5.23 -12.30
N ARG A 96 12.51 -5.15 -13.09
CA ARG A 96 12.43 -4.22 -14.22
C ARG A 96 12.50 -2.76 -13.79
N VAL A 97 11.85 -2.41 -12.69
CA VAL A 97 11.93 -1.04 -12.14
C VAL A 97 13.34 -0.69 -11.69
N ASP A 98 14.06 -1.63 -11.07
CA ASP A 98 15.45 -1.41 -10.64
C ASP A 98 16.39 -1.22 -11.83
N GLU A 99 16.24 -2.01 -12.89
CA GLU A 99 17.00 -1.83 -14.13
C GLU A 99 16.68 -0.47 -14.78
N ALA A 100 15.40 -0.08 -14.82
CA ALA A 100 14.98 1.22 -15.33
C ALA A 100 15.56 2.39 -14.50
N ALA A 101 15.62 2.23 -13.18
CA ALA A 101 16.17 3.22 -12.25
C ALA A 101 17.69 3.18 -12.13
N ASP A 102 18.35 2.14 -12.69
CA ASP A 102 19.77 1.83 -12.49
C ASP A 102 20.14 1.70 -11.01
N ARG A 103 19.31 0.97 -10.26
CA ARG A 103 19.41 0.86 -8.80
C ARG A 103 19.75 -0.56 -8.34
N LEU A 104 20.56 -0.64 -7.28
CA LEU A 104 20.87 -1.88 -6.58
C LEU A 104 19.89 -2.14 -5.43
N ARG A 105 19.59 -3.42 -5.19
CA ARG A 105 18.85 -3.90 -4.01
C ARG A 105 19.77 -4.57 -3.00
N GLY A 106 19.42 -4.42 -1.73
CA GLY A 106 20.07 -5.13 -0.63
C GLY A 106 19.90 -6.65 -0.72
N ALA A 107 20.64 -7.37 0.13
CA ALA A 107 20.51 -8.82 0.24
C ALA A 107 19.27 -9.20 1.06
N GLU A 108 18.67 -10.34 0.75
CA GLU A 108 17.58 -10.90 1.54
C GLU A 108 18.08 -11.29 2.93
N ALA A 109 17.46 -10.72 3.97
CA ALA A 109 17.76 -11.07 5.34
C ALA A 109 17.07 -12.39 5.71
N ALA A 110 17.74 -13.21 6.53
CA ALA A 110 17.15 -14.42 7.06
C ALA A 110 15.90 -14.08 7.90
N PRO A 111 14.81 -14.86 7.79
CA PRO A 111 13.59 -14.60 8.55
C PRO A 111 13.88 -14.66 10.05
N PRO A 112 13.37 -13.71 10.85
CA PRO A 112 13.53 -13.74 12.29
C PRO A 112 12.84 -14.98 12.90
N ALA A 113 13.30 -15.41 14.07
CA ALA A 113 12.73 -16.54 14.78
C ALA A 113 11.25 -16.27 15.12
N ARG A 114 10.41 -17.30 14.98
CA ARG A 114 8.98 -17.20 15.29
C ARG A 114 8.77 -17.10 16.79
N GLU A 115 8.27 -15.96 17.26
CA GLU A 115 7.76 -15.83 18.63
C GLU A 115 6.36 -16.43 18.74
N GLN A 116 6.09 -17.14 19.83
CA GLN A 116 4.76 -17.70 20.10
C GLN A 116 3.79 -16.59 20.51
N GLN A 117 2.70 -16.44 19.75
CA GLN A 117 1.69 -15.41 20.00
C GLN A 117 0.53 -15.96 20.86
N PRO A 118 0.10 -15.23 21.91
CA PRO A 118 -0.89 -15.71 22.88
C PRO A 118 -2.36 -15.67 22.40
N ALA A 119 -2.66 -15.28 21.16
CA ALA A 119 -4.03 -15.04 20.67
C ALA A 119 -4.56 -16.08 19.65
N ALA A 120 -4.24 -17.37 19.86
CA ALA A 120 -4.58 -18.43 18.91
C ALA A 120 -6.10 -18.56 18.63
N ASN A 121 -6.96 -18.29 19.63
CA ASN A 121 -8.41 -18.37 19.50
C ASN A 121 -8.99 -17.28 18.58
N LEU A 122 -8.52 -16.04 18.68
CA LEU A 122 -8.97 -14.94 17.81
C LEU A 122 -8.53 -15.12 16.36
N LEU A 123 -7.29 -15.61 16.15
CA LEU A 123 -6.81 -15.96 14.81
C LEU A 123 -7.65 -17.09 14.18
N THR A 124 -8.07 -18.06 14.99
CA THR A 124 -8.97 -19.14 14.54
C THR A 124 -10.34 -18.61 14.17
N ALA A 125 -10.93 -17.73 14.98
CA ALA A 125 -12.23 -17.12 14.69
C ALA A 125 -12.20 -16.29 13.38
N ALA A 126 -11.14 -15.49 13.19
CA ALA A 126 -10.94 -14.76 11.93
C ALA A 126 -10.82 -15.69 10.72
N ARG A 127 -10.08 -16.81 10.87
CA ARG A 127 -9.92 -17.81 9.80
C ARG A 127 -11.22 -18.52 9.47
N ALA A 128 -12.04 -18.84 10.48
CA ALA A 128 -13.35 -19.44 10.29
C ALA A 128 -14.25 -18.53 9.44
N TRP A 129 -14.34 -17.24 9.79
CA TRP A 129 -15.11 -16.25 9.03
C TRP A 129 -14.61 -16.11 7.57
N LEU A 130 -13.31 -15.98 7.36
CA LEU A 130 -12.72 -15.94 6.01
C LEU A 130 -12.96 -17.23 5.22
N SER A 131 -13.01 -18.37 5.91
CA SER A 131 -13.34 -19.66 5.29
C SER A 131 -14.81 -19.71 4.88
N ASP A 132 -15.73 -19.18 5.68
CA ASP A 132 -17.15 -19.08 5.33
C ASP A 132 -17.37 -18.22 4.08
N LEU A 133 -16.64 -17.09 3.97
CA LEU A 133 -16.63 -16.28 2.75
C LEU A 133 -16.17 -17.07 1.52
N ALA A 134 -15.07 -17.83 1.65
CA ALA A 134 -14.57 -18.67 0.57
C ALA A 134 -15.56 -19.78 0.17
N ARG A 135 -16.32 -20.34 1.13
CA ARG A 135 -17.32 -21.37 0.88
C ARG A 135 -18.53 -20.83 0.13
N CYS A 136 -19.09 -19.70 0.60
CA CYS A 136 -20.30 -19.14 -0.01
C CYS A 136 -20.01 -18.39 -1.32
N GLY A 137 -18.80 -17.83 -1.46
CA GLY A 137 -18.38 -16.99 -2.58
C GLY A 137 -19.00 -15.59 -2.52
N TRP A 138 -18.45 -14.65 -3.30
CA TRP A 138 -18.93 -13.27 -3.34
C TRP A 138 -20.41 -13.15 -3.72
N GLN A 139 -20.90 -14.02 -4.62
CA GLN A 139 -22.32 -14.07 -4.98
C GLN A 139 -23.20 -14.64 -3.86
N GLY A 140 -22.63 -15.42 -2.95
CA GLY A 140 -23.35 -16.08 -1.87
C GLY A 140 -23.35 -15.33 -0.55
N ILE A 141 -22.74 -14.14 -0.46
CA ILE A 141 -22.72 -13.36 0.79
C ILE A 141 -24.11 -12.79 1.10
N ASP A 142 -24.47 -12.83 2.37
CA ASP A 142 -25.65 -12.19 2.95
C ASP A 142 -25.28 -11.37 4.20
N HIS A 143 -26.27 -10.71 4.79
CA HIS A 143 -26.03 -9.85 5.95
C HIS A 143 -25.55 -10.62 7.17
N GLU A 144 -25.91 -11.89 7.31
CA GLU A 144 -25.50 -12.73 8.45
C GLU A 144 -24.00 -13.03 8.35
N VAL A 145 -23.57 -13.58 7.22
CA VAL A 145 -22.15 -13.88 6.95
C VAL A 145 -21.27 -12.64 7.08
N VAL A 146 -21.71 -11.51 6.51
CA VAL A 146 -20.94 -10.26 6.57
C VAL A 146 -20.84 -9.71 8.00
N SER A 147 -21.94 -9.75 8.76
CA SER A 147 -21.97 -9.25 10.14
C SER A 147 -21.09 -10.06 11.12
N GLY A 148 -20.78 -11.32 10.78
CA GLY A 148 -19.93 -12.20 11.60
C GLY A 148 -18.52 -11.66 11.88
N ALA A 149 -18.01 -10.72 11.07
CA ALA A 149 -16.72 -10.08 11.32
C ALA A 149 -16.72 -9.16 12.55
N ALA A 150 -17.85 -8.56 12.92
CA ALA A 150 -17.91 -7.45 13.86
C ALA A 150 -17.37 -7.81 15.25
N GLU A 151 -17.76 -8.97 15.78
CA GLU A 151 -17.30 -9.43 17.10
C GLU A 151 -15.81 -9.78 17.08
N VAL A 152 -15.33 -10.42 16.00
CA VAL A 152 -13.93 -10.79 15.81
C VAL A 152 -13.06 -9.54 15.75
N VAL A 153 -13.42 -8.55 14.92
CA VAL A 153 -12.71 -7.27 14.80
C VAL A 153 -12.69 -6.54 16.14
N SER A 154 -13.84 -6.42 16.80
CA SER A 154 -13.96 -5.74 18.10
C SER A 154 -13.07 -6.37 19.17
N ALA A 155 -12.96 -7.70 19.21
CA ALA A 155 -12.09 -8.41 20.13
C ALA A 155 -10.59 -8.29 19.80
N MET A 156 -10.24 -8.11 18.52
CA MET A 156 -8.85 -8.01 18.07
C MET A 156 -8.26 -6.60 18.19
N LEU A 157 -9.06 -5.55 18.01
CA LEU A 157 -8.57 -4.15 18.01
C LEU A 157 -7.81 -3.72 19.27
N PRO A 158 -8.19 -4.15 20.50
CA PRO A 158 -7.44 -3.83 21.71
C PRO A 158 -5.99 -4.32 21.65
N GLU A 159 -5.75 -5.49 21.06
CA GLU A 159 -4.46 -6.18 21.03
C GLU A 159 -3.53 -5.65 19.92
N PRO A 160 -2.43 -4.95 20.25
CA PRO A 160 -1.58 -4.29 19.25
C PRO A 160 -1.05 -5.24 18.15
N SER A 161 -0.72 -6.48 18.51
CA SER A 161 -0.21 -7.50 17.59
C SER A 161 -1.26 -7.99 16.58
N LEU A 162 -2.55 -7.77 16.85
CA LEU A 162 -3.67 -8.21 16.01
C LEU A 162 -4.27 -7.08 15.18
N ARG A 163 -3.94 -5.81 15.47
CA ARG A 163 -4.52 -4.64 14.80
C ARG A 163 -4.37 -4.66 13.28
N ARG A 164 -3.24 -5.15 12.76
CA ARG A 164 -3.03 -5.27 11.31
C ARG A 164 -4.11 -6.13 10.65
N LEU A 165 -4.41 -7.30 11.24
CA LEU A 165 -5.46 -8.17 10.74
C LEU A 165 -6.85 -7.55 11.03
N ALA A 166 -7.07 -7.03 12.23
CA ALA A 166 -8.36 -6.41 12.58
C ALA A 166 -8.76 -5.27 11.62
N THR A 167 -7.85 -4.36 11.29
CA THR A 167 -8.10 -3.26 10.35
C THR A 167 -8.35 -3.75 8.93
N LEU A 168 -7.65 -4.82 8.50
CA LEU A 168 -7.92 -5.44 7.21
C LEU A 168 -9.32 -6.05 7.16
N LEU A 169 -9.72 -6.81 8.19
CA LEU A 169 -11.03 -7.44 8.25
C LEU A 169 -12.16 -6.41 8.37
N ASP A 170 -11.94 -5.33 9.13
CA ASP A 170 -12.89 -4.22 9.24
C ASP A 170 -13.17 -3.57 7.88
N GLY A 171 -12.10 -3.18 7.16
CA GLY A 171 -12.22 -2.61 5.81
C GLY A 171 -12.86 -3.58 4.82
N PHE A 172 -12.46 -4.86 4.86
CA PHE A 172 -13.02 -5.87 3.97
C PHE A 172 -14.51 -6.12 4.24
N ALA A 173 -14.91 -6.25 5.50
CA ALA A 173 -16.31 -6.42 5.90
C ALA A 173 -17.17 -5.22 5.50
N ALA A 174 -16.64 -3.99 5.58
CA ALA A 174 -17.35 -2.79 5.14
C ALA A 174 -17.66 -2.80 3.64
N GLU A 175 -16.73 -3.27 2.80
CA GLU A 175 -16.97 -3.39 1.36
C GLU A 175 -17.94 -4.50 0.99
N LEU A 176 -17.84 -5.64 1.69
CA LEU A 176 -18.81 -6.73 1.54
C LEU A 176 -20.22 -6.25 1.93
N ALA A 177 -20.34 -5.49 3.02
CA ALA A 177 -21.61 -4.93 3.48
C ALA A 177 -22.22 -3.96 2.46
N ALA A 178 -21.39 -3.11 1.82
CA ALA A 178 -21.83 -2.18 0.78
C ALA A 178 -22.35 -2.89 -0.48
N SER A 179 -21.96 -4.16 -0.68
CA SER A 179 -22.33 -4.99 -1.84
C SER A 179 -23.34 -6.08 -1.49
N CYS A 180 -23.88 -6.07 -0.26
CA CYS A 180 -24.75 -7.11 0.25
C CYS A 180 -26.24 -6.82 -0.06
N PRO A 181 -27.05 -7.82 -0.46
CA PRO A 181 -26.68 -9.22 -0.68
C PRO A 181 -25.94 -9.42 -2.02
N GLY A 182 -24.97 -10.35 -2.03
CA GLY A 182 -24.10 -10.57 -3.19
C GLY A 182 -24.85 -10.99 -4.45
N VAL A 183 -25.99 -11.69 -4.30
CA VAL A 183 -26.85 -12.10 -5.42
C VAL A 183 -27.40 -10.92 -6.25
N SER A 184 -27.47 -9.73 -5.66
CA SER A 184 -27.97 -8.52 -6.31
C SER A 184 -26.85 -7.62 -6.86
N ALA A 185 -25.57 -7.97 -6.62
CA ALA A 185 -24.45 -7.16 -7.04
C ALA A 185 -24.21 -7.28 -8.56
N GLU A 186 -24.20 -6.15 -9.26
CA GLU A 186 -23.96 -6.12 -10.71
C GLU A 186 -22.49 -6.42 -11.07
N ARG A 187 -21.56 -6.04 -10.19
CA ARG A 187 -20.12 -6.21 -10.37
C ARG A 187 -19.43 -6.45 -9.03
N PHE A 188 -18.38 -7.24 -9.07
CA PHE A 188 -17.49 -7.46 -7.93
C PHE A 188 -16.11 -6.88 -8.22
N PRO A 189 -15.42 -6.29 -7.22
CA PRO A 189 -14.01 -5.92 -7.33
C PRO A 189 -13.13 -7.17 -7.15
N VAL A 190 -13.24 -8.10 -8.10
CA VAL A 190 -12.77 -9.50 -8.03
C VAL A 190 -11.33 -9.63 -7.52
N ARG A 191 -10.37 -8.96 -8.20
CA ARG A 191 -8.95 -8.99 -7.81
C ARG A 191 -8.73 -8.48 -6.40
N ARG A 192 -9.34 -7.34 -6.08
CA ARG A 192 -9.15 -6.65 -4.80
C ARG A 192 -9.68 -7.46 -3.62
N TRP A 193 -10.84 -8.09 -3.76
CA TRP A 193 -11.38 -8.98 -2.73
C TRP A 193 -10.61 -10.29 -2.62
N GLY A 194 -10.10 -10.82 -3.73
CA GLY A 194 -9.13 -11.94 -3.70
C GLY A 194 -7.87 -11.60 -2.92
N ASP A 195 -7.33 -10.38 -3.10
CA ASP A 195 -6.15 -9.88 -2.38
C ASP A 195 -6.43 -9.74 -0.88
N LEU A 196 -7.55 -9.10 -0.51
CA LEU A 196 -7.95 -8.94 0.89
C LEU A 196 -8.20 -10.29 1.57
N TRP A 197 -8.91 -11.21 0.91
CA TRP A 197 -9.18 -12.54 1.45
C TRP A 197 -7.89 -13.33 1.67
N SER A 198 -7.01 -13.38 0.66
CA SER A 198 -5.76 -14.14 0.75
C SER A 198 -4.84 -13.55 1.82
N ARG A 199 -4.77 -12.22 1.87
CA ARG A 199 -3.97 -11.53 2.89
C ARG A 199 -4.51 -11.75 4.29
N GLY A 200 -5.83 -11.67 4.46
CA GLY A 200 -6.51 -12.01 5.71
C GLY A 200 -6.20 -13.44 6.15
N MET A 201 -6.36 -14.41 5.24
CA MET A 201 -6.09 -15.83 5.52
C MET A 201 -4.67 -16.05 6.01
N LEU A 202 -3.67 -15.48 5.33
CA LEU A 202 -2.26 -15.63 5.72
C LEU A 202 -1.93 -14.96 7.05
N LEU A 203 -2.54 -13.80 7.35
CA LEU A 203 -2.36 -13.12 8.62
C LEU A 203 -2.99 -13.89 9.81
N THR A 204 -3.87 -14.87 9.56
CA THR A 204 -4.35 -15.78 10.62
C THR A 204 -3.32 -16.86 11.00
N VAL A 205 -2.24 -17.02 10.24
CA VAL A 205 -1.16 -17.97 10.56
C VAL A 205 -0.30 -17.36 11.67
N PRO A 206 -0.09 -18.05 12.81
CA PRO A 206 0.70 -17.51 13.92
C PRO A 206 2.09 -17.04 13.47
N GLY A 207 2.44 -15.81 13.83
CA GLY A 207 3.72 -15.18 13.47
C GLY A 207 3.75 -14.54 12.08
N ALA A 208 2.72 -14.67 11.24
CA ALA A 208 2.67 -14.03 9.92
C ALA A 208 2.50 -12.51 9.99
N ALA A 209 1.88 -11.99 11.05
CA ALA A 209 1.61 -10.56 11.19
C ALA A 209 2.84 -9.74 11.63
N GLY A 210 3.89 -10.39 12.14
CA GLY A 210 5.03 -9.71 12.74
C GLY A 210 5.96 -9.09 11.71
N THR A 211 6.08 -7.75 11.74
CA THR A 211 7.18 -7.02 11.10
C THR A 211 8.02 -6.37 12.21
N PRO A 212 8.76 -7.13 13.02
CA PRO A 212 9.50 -6.56 14.14
C PRO A 212 10.57 -5.58 13.64
N ALA A 213 10.87 -4.57 14.45
CA ALA A 213 12.08 -3.80 14.25
C ALA A 213 13.28 -4.76 14.32
N VAL A 214 14.15 -4.69 13.32
CA VAL A 214 15.35 -5.54 13.24
C VAL A 214 16.62 -4.79 13.64
N GLY A 215 16.50 -3.48 13.87
CA GLY A 215 17.60 -2.63 14.32
C GLY A 215 17.16 -1.18 14.53
N THR A 216 18.15 -0.30 14.65
CA THR A 216 17.99 1.14 14.80
C THR A 216 18.74 1.89 13.70
N ALA A 217 18.23 3.05 13.33
CA ALA A 217 18.81 3.95 12.34
C ALA A 217 19.35 5.22 13.01
N ASP A 218 20.65 5.44 12.85
CA ASP A 218 21.38 6.65 13.25
C ASP A 218 21.92 7.33 12.00
N GLY A 219 21.59 8.60 11.77
CA GLY A 219 21.98 9.29 10.54
C GLY A 219 21.02 10.39 10.12
N ARG A 220 21.14 10.81 8.86
CA ARG A 220 20.35 11.90 8.28
C ARG A 220 19.29 11.36 7.34
N LEU A 221 18.05 11.78 7.53
CA LEU A 221 16.91 11.48 6.68
C LEU A 221 16.61 12.67 5.76
N LEU A 222 16.51 12.42 4.46
CA LEU A 222 16.24 13.39 3.41
C LEU A 222 14.87 13.08 2.76
N PRO A 223 13.78 13.74 3.19
CA PRO A 223 12.45 13.52 2.61
C PRO A 223 12.42 13.88 1.12
N LEU A 224 11.82 12.99 0.31
CA LEU A 224 11.59 13.21 -1.13
C LEU A 224 10.17 13.70 -1.40
N GLY A 225 9.19 13.17 -0.68
CA GLY A 225 7.78 13.48 -0.86
C GLY A 225 6.88 12.62 0.03
N ILE A 226 5.58 12.94 0.02
CA ILE A 226 4.56 12.29 0.85
C ILE A 226 3.48 11.72 -0.06
N ASP A 227 3.19 10.43 0.08
CA ASP A 227 1.99 9.79 -0.44
C ASP A 227 0.92 9.77 0.66
N VAL A 228 -0.32 10.15 0.33
CA VAL A 228 -1.42 10.20 1.30
C VAL A 228 -2.51 9.26 0.83
N GLN A 229 -2.81 8.25 1.65
CA GLN A 229 -3.87 7.30 1.39
C GLN A 229 -5.04 7.53 2.34
N GLU A 230 -6.24 7.66 1.77
CA GLU A 230 -7.47 7.86 2.54
C GLU A 230 -8.40 6.66 2.37
N HIS A 231 -8.89 6.15 3.49
CA HIS A 231 -10.00 5.21 3.59
C HIS A 231 -11.18 5.88 4.31
N ALA A 232 -12.38 5.29 4.28
CA ALA A 232 -13.51 5.81 5.03
C ALA A 232 -13.21 5.93 6.54
N THR A 233 -12.49 4.94 7.10
CA THR A 233 -12.26 4.81 8.54
C THR A 233 -10.82 5.12 8.99
N ALA A 234 -9.90 5.36 8.06
CA ALA A 234 -8.49 5.61 8.36
C ALA A 234 -7.83 6.50 7.30
N ALA A 235 -6.72 7.15 7.66
CA ALA A 235 -5.82 7.76 6.70
C ALA A 235 -4.37 7.44 7.06
N GLN A 236 -3.50 7.43 6.04
CA GLN A 236 -2.07 7.29 6.19
C GLN A 236 -1.36 8.37 5.38
N ALA A 237 -0.29 8.91 5.95
CA ALA A 237 0.71 9.68 5.22
C ALA A 237 2.02 8.89 5.26
N GLN A 238 2.54 8.53 4.09
CA GLN A 238 3.79 7.81 3.93
C GLN A 238 4.84 8.73 3.30
N VAL A 239 5.88 9.04 4.05
CA VAL A 239 7.02 9.82 3.58
C VAL A 239 8.03 8.87 2.96
N HIS A 240 8.37 9.11 1.70
CA HIS A 240 9.48 8.44 1.03
C HIS A 240 10.74 9.29 1.18
N ALA A 241 11.86 8.67 1.56
CA ALA A 241 13.08 9.41 1.86
C ALA A 241 14.34 8.63 1.45
N VAL A 242 15.43 9.38 1.29
CA VAL A 242 16.79 8.84 1.28
C VAL A 242 17.35 8.95 2.68
N PHE A 243 17.90 7.87 3.21
CA PHE A 243 18.59 7.85 4.49
C PHE A 243 20.10 7.74 4.27
N GLU A 244 20.86 8.62 4.91
CA GLU A 244 22.33 8.67 4.94
C GLU A 244 22.79 8.19 6.34
N PRO A 245 23.27 6.94 6.47
CA PRO A 245 23.72 6.41 7.74
C PRO A 245 24.90 7.19 8.34
N ALA A 246 24.88 7.39 9.66
CA ALA A 246 25.95 8.08 10.40
C ALA A 246 27.29 7.32 10.38
N ASP A 247 27.25 6.00 10.15
CA ASP A 247 28.44 5.14 10.03
C ASP A 247 29.17 5.31 8.68
N GLY A 248 28.65 6.14 7.77
CA GLY A 248 29.22 6.39 6.46
C GLY A 248 28.95 5.28 5.44
N SER A 249 28.11 4.29 5.76
CA SER A 249 27.66 3.30 4.79
C SER A 249 26.77 3.94 3.71
N GLY A 250 26.58 3.22 2.60
CA GLY A 250 25.83 3.72 1.44
C GLY A 250 24.41 4.17 1.80
N ALA A 251 23.94 5.21 1.12
CA ALA A 251 22.59 5.73 1.28
C ALA A 251 21.53 4.65 0.97
N ARG A 252 20.38 4.73 1.65
CA ARG A 252 19.33 3.71 1.56
C ARG A 252 17.98 4.37 1.33
N LEU A 253 17.11 3.72 0.57
CA LEU A 253 15.70 4.11 0.53
C LEU A 253 15.00 3.63 1.78
N VAL A 254 14.26 4.53 2.42
CA VAL A 254 13.44 4.25 3.59
C VAL A 254 12.07 4.90 3.45
N ARG A 255 11.12 4.40 4.23
CA ARG A 255 9.79 5.01 4.35
C ARG A 255 9.49 5.28 5.81
N ALA A 256 8.69 6.30 6.09
CA ALA A 256 8.12 6.54 7.40
C ALA A 256 6.64 6.82 7.24
N SER A 257 5.79 6.04 7.91
CA SER A 257 4.34 6.17 7.80
C SER A 257 3.71 6.62 9.11
N VAL A 258 2.74 7.52 9.00
CA VAL A 258 1.85 7.92 10.09
C VAL A 258 0.43 7.52 9.71
N SER A 259 -0.23 6.74 10.55
CA SER A 259 -1.62 6.30 10.33
C SER A 259 -2.51 6.75 11.47
N VAL A 260 -3.71 7.21 11.13
CA VAL A 260 -4.69 7.71 12.09
C VAL A 260 -6.08 7.15 11.75
N PRO A 261 -6.88 6.76 12.76
CA PRO A 261 -8.30 6.51 12.53
C PRO A 261 -8.98 7.83 12.16
N LYS A 262 -9.95 7.77 11.24
CA LYS A 262 -10.75 8.95 10.86
C LYS A 262 -12.22 8.59 10.65
N PRO A 263 -13.16 9.47 10.97
CA PRO A 263 -14.51 9.35 10.46
C PRO A 263 -14.52 9.68 8.95
N ASP A 264 -15.45 9.08 8.22
CA ASP A 264 -15.65 9.24 6.76
C ASP A 264 -15.86 10.70 6.33
N THR A 265 -16.45 11.50 7.20
CA THR A 265 -16.67 12.95 7.03
C THR A 265 -15.38 13.80 7.04
N VAL A 266 -14.24 13.27 7.50
CA VAL A 266 -12.96 13.98 7.45
C VAL A 266 -12.23 13.61 6.15
N VAL A 267 -12.11 14.60 5.26
CA VAL A 267 -11.52 14.46 3.92
C VAL A 267 -10.58 15.63 3.61
N GLY A 268 -9.70 15.46 2.62
CA GLY A 268 -8.83 16.51 2.09
C GLY A 268 -7.92 17.10 3.18
N ALA A 269 -7.79 18.43 3.24
CA ALA A 269 -6.92 19.10 4.20
C ALA A 269 -7.25 18.79 5.68
N GLY A 270 -8.45 18.28 5.98
CA GLY A 270 -8.82 17.85 7.33
C GLY A 270 -8.03 16.64 7.83
N VAL A 271 -7.48 15.83 6.93
CA VAL A 271 -6.67 14.67 7.29
C VAL A 271 -5.42 15.07 8.07
N TRP A 272 -4.76 16.18 7.69
CA TRP A 272 -3.58 16.67 8.39
C TRP A 272 -3.84 17.03 9.85
N GLN A 273 -5.06 17.46 10.19
CA GLN A 273 -5.43 17.77 11.57
C GLN A 273 -5.35 16.55 12.48
N LEU A 274 -5.71 15.38 11.96
CA LEU A 274 -5.68 14.12 12.70
C LEU A 274 -4.24 13.63 12.90
N MET A 275 -3.33 13.95 11.98
CA MET A 275 -1.92 13.52 11.99
C MET A 275 -1.01 14.43 12.82
N ARG A 276 -1.54 15.51 13.40
CA ARG A 276 -0.77 16.52 14.16
C ARG A 276 0.14 15.98 15.29
N PRO A 277 -0.19 14.89 16.01
CA PRO A 277 0.73 14.35 17.00
C PRO A 277 2.09 13.92 16.45
N HIS A 278 2.23 13.74 15.14
CA HIS A 278 3.46 13.29 14.46
C HIS A 278 4.04 14.37 13.54
N MET A 279 3.90 15.64 13.93
CA MET A 279 4.15 16.74 13.01
C MET A 279 5.61 16.96 12.64
N SER A 280 6.59 16.47 13.40
CA SER A 280 7.98 16.84 13.14
C SER A 280 8.47 16.34 11.76
N LEU A 281 8.11 15.11 11.39
CA LEU A 281 8.41 14.53 10.08
C LEU A 281 7.71 15.27 8.95
N LEU A 282 6.39 15.45 9.07
CA LEU A 282 5.61 16.00 7.98
C LEU A 282 5.88 17.51 7.80
N ALA A 283 6.22 18.22 8.88
CA ALA A 283 6.71 19.59 8.81
C ALA A 283 8.06 19.66 8.09
N ALA A 284 9.02 18.79 8.43
CA ALA A 284 10.31 18.76 7.74
C ALA A 284 10.17 18.47 6.24
N ALA A 285 9.29 17.53 5.87
CA ALA A 285 8.98 17.24 4.47
C ALA A 285 8.32 18.44 3.75
N GLY A 286 7.43 19.18 4.41
CA GLY A 286 6.78 20.36 3.85
C GLY A 286 7.69 21.60 3.75
N GLU A 287 8.63 21.76 4.69
CA GLU A 287 9.55 22.89 4.79
C GLU A 287 10.86 22.68 4.02
N GLY A 288 11.08 21.50 3.44
CA GLY A 288 12.33 21.16 2.76
C GLY A 288 13.51 21.07 3.73
N ARG A 289 13.34 20.33 4.82
CA ARG A 289 14.39 20.07 5.83
C ARG A 289 14.71 18.59 5.92
N SER A 290 15.97 18.29 6.23
CA SER A 290 16.35 16.95 6.67
C SER A 290 15.92 16.69 8.12
N MET A 291 15.93 15.43 8.54
CA MET A 291 15.80 15.03 9.95
C MET A 291 17.06 14.29 10.40
N ASP A 292 17.58 14.65 11.56
CA ASP A 292 18.64 13.90 12.23
C ASP A 292 18.00 12.83 13.11
N LEU A 293 18.35 11.58 12.86
CA LEU A 293 17.82 10.40 13.54
C LEU A 293 18.86 9.85 14.52
N THR A 294 18.40 9.48 15.71
CA THR A 294 19.21 8.76 16.70
C THR A 294 18.39 7.64 17.32
N GLY A 295 18.80 6.40 17.06
CA GLY A 295 18.14 5.21 17.58
C GLY A 295 16.75 4.94 17.01
N MET A 296 16.40 5.50 15.84
CA MET A 296 15.06 5.32 15.25
C MET A 296 14.83 3.85 14.89
N PRO A 297 13.79 3.16 15.42
CA PRO A 297 13.59 1.75 15.09
C PRO A 297 13.25 1.56 13.60
N VAL A 298 13.81 0.52 12.98
CA VAL A 298 13.65 0.23 11.55
C VAL A 298 13.34 -1.25 11.30
N THR A 299 12.42 -1.52 10.38
CA THR A 299 12.10 -2.88 9.92
C THR A 299 13.11 -3.39 8.89
N ALA A 300 13.09 -4.68 8.59
CA ALA A 300 13.94 -5.25 7.52
C ALA A 300 13.65 -4.67 6.13
N GLU A 301 12.42 -4.16 5.92
CA GLU A 301 11.99 -3.54 4.66
C GLU A 301 12.37 -2.06 4.55
N GLY A 302 13.04 -1.49 5.57
CA GLY A 302 13.41 -0.08 5.60
C GLY A 302 12.27 0.85 6.01
N ASP A 303 11.23 0.34 6.67
CA ASP A 303 10.20 1.18 7.27
C ASP A 303 10.66 1.65 8.65
N LEU A 304 10.71 2.96 8.83
CA LEU A 304 10.99 3.62 10.10
C LEU A 304 9.72 3.61 10.95
N LEU A 305 9.82 3.05 12.16
CA LEU A 305 8.76 3.12 13.16
C LEU A 305 8.84 4.48 13.84
N TRP A 306 8.20 5.47 13.22
CA TRP A 306 8.40 6.87 13.55
C TRP A 306 8.08 7.20 15.02
N SER A 307 9.03 7.86 15.68
CA SER A 307 8.86 8.46 17.00
C SER A 307 9.64 9.77 17.08
N ASP A 308 8.95 10.85 17.46
CA ASP A 308 9.55 12.18 17.60
C ASP A 308 10.63 12.24 18.70
N GLU A 309 10.70 11.23 19.59
CA GLU A 309 11.78 11.12 20.57
C GLU A 309 13.14 10.87 19.91
N HIS A 310 13.14 10.18 18.76
CA HIS A 310 14.33 9.74 18.03
C HIS A 310 14.70 10.65 16.85
N ALA A 311 14.01 11.78 16.68
CA ALA A 311 14.16 12.63 15.51
C ALA A 311 14.25 14.13 15.85
N ARG A 312 15.12 14.86 15.16
CA ARG A 312 15.26 16.32 15.29
C ARG A 312 15.32 16.97 13.90
N PRO A 313 14.74 18.17 13.70
CA PRO A 313 14.91 18.90 12.45
C PRO A 313 16.39 19.23 12.22
N GLY A 314 16.91 18.79 11.07
CA GLY A 314 18.27 19.09 10.62
C GLY A 314 18.32 20.28 9.68
N GLU A 315 19.41 20.40 8.91
CA GLU A 315 19.64 21.48 7.94
C GLU A 315 18.61 21.49 6.78
N PRO A 316 18.47 22.62 6.05
CA PRO A 316 17.71 22.66 4.80
C PRO A 316 18.16 21.56 3.83
N ALA A 317 17.20 20.87 3.24
CA ALA A 317 17.40 19.80 2.28
C ALA A 317 16.36 19.93 1.17
N ASP A 318 16.80 20.44 0.01
CA ASP A 318 15.94 20.54 -1.16
C ASP A 318 15.66 19.14 -1.72
N ALA A 319 14.38 18.80 -1.85
CA ALA A 319 13.95 17.46 -2.28
C ALA A 319 14.37 17.16 -3.73
N PHE A 320 14.40 18.16 -4.62
CA PHE A 320 14.81 17.98 -6.02
C PHE A 320 16.32 17.81 -6.16
N ALA A 321 17.12 18.53 -5.38
CA ALA A 321 18.56 18.31 -5.26
C ALA A 321 18.85 16.90 -4.70
N THR A 322 18.12 16.49 -3.67
CA THR A 322 18.21 15.13 -3.09
C THR A 322 17.86 14.07 -4.12
N ALA A 323 16.74 14.24 -4.85
CA ALA A 323 16.27 13.31 -5.87
C ALA A 323 17.23 13.22 -7.07
N ARG A 324 17.94 14.30 -7.40
CA ARG A 324 18.91 14.33 -8.50
C ARG A 324 20.27 13.74 -8.12
N VAL A 325 20.71 13.90 -6.86
CA VAL A 325 22.07 13.54 -6.42
C VAL A 325 22.11 12.26 -5.59
N ALA A 326 21.28 12.16 -4.55
CA ALA A 326 21.37 11.08 -3.57
C ALA A 326 20.52 9.86 -3.96
N LEU A 327 19.31 10.08 -4.48
CA LEU A 327 18.37 9.01 -4.86
C LEU A 327 18.95 7.97 -5.85
N PRO A 328 19.74 8.34 -6.88
CA PRO A 328 20.34 7.35 -7.79
C PRO A 328 21.34 6.41 -7.09
N THR A 329 21.97 6.88 -6.00
CA THR A 329 22.96 6.09 -5.24
C THR A 329 22.34 5.26 -4.12
N ALA A 330 21.08 5.51 -3.79
CA ALA A 330 20.41 4.89 -2.67
C ALA A 330 20.03 3.44 -2.98
N THR A 331 20.41 2.51 -2.10
CA THR A 331 20.02 1.09 -2.24
C THR A 331 18.60 0.88 -1.72
N ALA A 332 17.79 0.13 -2.46
CA ALA A 332 16.46 -0.30 -1.98
C ALA A 332 16.58 -1.51 -1.04
N GLN A 333 15.70 -1.60 -0.05
CA GLN A 333 15.57 -2.79 0.79
C GLN A 333 14.74 -3.88 0.10
N VAL A 334 14.90 -5.12 0.55
CA VAL A 334 14.12 -6.27 0.05
C VAL A 334 12.75 -6.28 0.70
N THR A 335 11.70 -6.42 -0.12
CA THR A 335 10.32 -6.59 0.36
C THR A 335 10.17 -7.94 1.06
N ALA A 336 9.59 -7.92 2.26
CA ALA A 336 9.28 -9.10 3.04
C ALA A 336 8.30 -9.99 2.28
N PRO A 337 8.40 -11.34 2.40
CA PRO A 337 7.65 -12.25 1.54
C PRO A 337 6.13 -12.02 1.50
N LEU A 338 5.51 -11.69 2.63
CA LEU A 338 4.05 -11.43 2.68
C LEU A 338 3.64 -10.10 2.05
N ASP A 339 4.58 -9.17 1.89
CA ASP A 339 4.35 -7.83 1.36
C ASP A 339 4.71 -7.70 -0.12
N ARG A 340 5.25 -8.77 -0.72
CA ARG A 340 5.47 -8.92 -2.17
C ARG A 340 4.14 -9.04 -2.90
N HIS A 341 3.63 -7.91 -3.36
CA HIS A 341 2.40 -7.85 -4.14
C HIS A 341 2.52 -6.73 -5.19
N PRO A 342 2.05 -6.92 -6.44
CA PRO A 342 2.23 -5.90 -7.49
C PRO A 342 1.62 -4.55 -7.12
N ALA A 343 0.46 -4.54 -6.45
CA ALA A 343 -0.17 -3.30 -5.98
C ALA A 343 0.62 -2.55 -4.89
N HIS A 344 1.62 -3.19 -4.26
CA HIS A 344 2.50 -2.56 -3.28
C HIS A 344 3.76 -1.95 -3.92
N ILE A 345 3.97 -2.12 -5.23
CA ILE A 345 5.08 -1.47 -5.93
C ILE A 345 4.87 0.05 -5.86
N ALA A 346 5.79 0.72 -5.18
CA ALA A 346 5.81 2.16 -4.98
C ALA A 346 7.27 2.61 -4.88
N VAL A 347 7.94 2.74 -6.03
CA VAL A 347 9.38 2.98 -6.09
C VAL A 347 9.67 4.45 -6.40
N PRO A 348 10.35 5.19 -5.49
CA PRO A 348 10.72 6.59 -5.74
C PRO A 348 11.67 6.75 -6.93
N VAL A 349 11.34 7.69 -7.80
CA VAL A 349 12.12 8.02 -9.00
C VAL A 349 12.13 9.53 -9.24
N PHE A 350 13.18 9.98 -9.91
CA PHE A 350 13.28 11.34 -10.39
C PHE A 350 13.22 11.33 -11.93
N ILE A 351 12.30 12.11 -12.49
CA ILE A 351 12.03 12.19 -13.93
C ILE A 351 12.21 13.65 -14.36
N GLU A 352 13.06 13.88 -15.35
CA GLU A 352 13.26 15.19 -16.00
C GLU A 352 13.43 15.00 -17.51
N GLY A 353 13.31 16.09 -18.28
CA GLY A 353 13.44 16.06 -19.74
C GLY A 353 12.27 15.36 -20.45
N TYR A 354 11.12 15.21 -19.80
CA TYR A 354 9.91 14.66 -20.40
C TYR A 354 9.08 15.73 -21.09
N THR A 355 8.22 15.28 -22.00
CA THR A 355 7.10 16.09 -22.52
C THR A 355 5.81 15.60 -21.89
N ALA A 356 5.06 16.50 -21.25
CA ALA A 356 3.73 16.20 -20.72
C ALA A 356 2.66 16.44 -21.80
N ARG A 357 1.72 15.51 -21.94
CA ARG A 357 0.57 15.61 -22.85
C ARG A 357 -0.69 15.10 -22.17
N THR A 358 -1.78 15.82 -22.34
CA THR A 358 -3.11 15.39 -21.94
C THR A 358 -3.89 15.05 -23.20
N ASP A 359 -4.49 13.86 -23.27
CA ASP A 359 -5.36 13.46 -24.37
C ASP A 359 -6.77 14.06 -24.25
N GLU A 360 -7.65 13.77 -25.21
CA GLU A 360 -9.02 14.28 -25.24
C GLU A 360 -9.87 13.73 -24.07
N GLU A 361 -9.53 12.54 -23.57
CA GLU A 361 -10.13 11.91 -22.39
C GLU A 361 -9.58 12.43 -21.05
N GLY A 362 -8.63 13.38 -21.08
CA GLY A 362 -8.06 13.98 -19.89
C GLY A 362 -6.93 13.18 -19.23
N ARG A 363 -6.45 12.10 -19.87
CA ARG A 363 -5.37 11.28 -19.34
C ARG A 363 -4.02 11.96 -19.59
N LEU A 364 -3.29 12.17 -18.51
CA LEU A 364 -1.96 12.76 -18.56
C LEU A 364 -0.90 11.69 -18.82
N THR A 365 0.00 11.96 -19.76
CA THR A 365 1.10 11.06 -20.14
C THR A 365 2.41 11.83 -20.15
N PHE A 366 3.48 11.22 -19.65
CA PHE A 366 4.85 11.71 -19.79
C PHE A 366 5.57 10.92 -20.88
N THR A 367 6.09 11.62 -21.89
CA THR A 367 7.01 11.03 -22.86
C THR A 367 8.45 11.21 -22.35
N VAL A 368 9.08 10.12 -21.91
CA VAL A 368 10.45 10.07 -21.39
C VAL A 368 11.31 9.29 -22.39
N SER A 369 12.29 9.95 -23.02
CA SER A 369 13.17 9.30 -24.01
C SER A 369 12.42 8.55 -25.13
N GLY A 370 11.23 9.05 -25.53
CA GLY A 370 10.38 8.44 -26.55
C GLY A 370 9.40 7.38 -26.04
N THR A 371 9.47 6.99 -24.77
CA THR A 371 8.52 6.07 -24.13
C THR A 371 7.41 6.85 -23.43
N GLU A 372 6.16 6.46 -23.66
CA GLU A 372 5.00 7.03 -22.99
C GLU A 372 4.73 6.32 -21.66
N LEU A 373 4.62 7.11 -20.59
CA LEU A 373 4.27 6.64 -19.25
C LEU A 373 3.00 7.34 -18.79
N ALA A 374 1.96 6.56 -18.48
CA ALA A 374 0.72 7.09 -17.93
C ALA A 374 0.96 7.71 -16.55
N VAL A 375 0.42 8.90 -16.33
CA VAL A 375 0.50 9.61 -15.05
C VAL A 375 -0.81 9.46 -14.30
N ASP A 376 -0.73 8.95 -13.08
CA ASP A 376 -1.88 8.75 -12.20
C ASP A 376 -2.16 10.03 -11.41
N THR A 377 -2.89 10.95 -12.04
CA THR A 377 -3.29 12.22 -11.43
C THR A 377 -4.42 12.05 -10.40
N ASP A 378 -5.17 10.95 -10.45
CA ASP A 378 -6.26 10.67 -9.51
C ASP A 378 -5.74 10.33 -8.10
N ARG A 379 -4.48 9.89 -8.01
CA ARG A 379 -3.76 9.68 -6.74
C ARG A 379 -3.06 10.93 -6.19
N VAL A 380 -3.19 12.08 -6.83
CA VAL A 380 -2.70 13.34 -6.26
C VAL A 380 -3.63 13.73 -5.11
N PRO A 381 -3.13 13.85 -3.87
CA PRO A 381 -4.01 14.05 -2.73
C PRO A 381 -4.64 15.44 -2.76
N ALA A 382 -5.96 15.48 -2.64
CA ALA A 382 -6.73 16.72 -2.44
C ALA A 382 -6.35 17.45 -1.13
N ALA A 383 -5.58 16.80 -0.26
CA ALA A 383 -5.02 17.35 0.95
C ALA A 383 -3.80 18.26 0.71
N GLY A 384 -3.33 18.47 -0.53
CA GLY A 384 -2.16 19.30 -0.82
C GLY A 384 -2.34 20.29 -1.96
N PRO A 385 -1.33 21.14 -2.22
CA PRO A 385 -1.33 22.10 -3.33
C PRO A 385 -0.91 21.48 -4.68
N LEU A 386 -0.53 20.21 -4.72
CA LEU A 386 -0.22 19.51 -5.97
C LEU A 386 -1.53 19.27 -6.73
N THR A 387 -1.62 19.70 -7.98
CA THR A 387 -2.81 19.52 -8.82
C THR A 387 -2.44 18.88 -10.17
N PRO A 388 -3.40 18.25 -10.88
CA PRO A 388 -3.16 17.71 -12.22
C PRO A 388 -2.59 18.76 -13.19
N GLU A 389 -3.03 20.02 -13.10
CA GLU A 389 -2.52 21.11 -13.94
C GLU A 389 -1.06 21.48 -13.61
N ALA A 390 -0.70 21.47 -12.32
CA ALA A 390 0.68 21.68 -11.90
C ALA A 390 1.58 20.56 -12.42
N VAL A 391 1.09 19.32 -12.43
CA VAL A 391 1.81 18.17 -12.99
C VAL A 391 1.94 18.30 -14.51
N ALA A 392 0.88 18.66 -15.22
CA ALA A 392 0.91 18.84 -16.68
C ALA A 392 1.86 19.99 -17.11
N GLY A 393 1.96 21.05 -16.31
CA GLY A 393 2.83 22.21 -16.57
C GLY A 393 4.26 22.10 -16.04
N SER A 394 4.68 20.92 -15.56
CA SER A 394 5.97 20.74 -14.89
C SER A 394 7.12 20.35 -15.81
N GLY A 395 8.35 20.68 -15.40
CA GLY A 395 9.59 20.31 -16.11
C GLY A 395 10.42 19.22 -15.44
N ALA A 396 10.15 18.94 -14.17
CA ALA A 396 10.75 17.87 -13.40
C ALA A 396 9.75 17.31 -12.37
N CYS A 397 9.84 16.03 -12.08
CA CYS A 397 8.91 15.32 -11.20
C CYS A 397 9.66 14.33 -10.29
N ILE A 398 9.36 14.40 -8.99
CA ILE A 398 9.62 13.32 -8.04
C ILE A 398 8.35 12.50 -7.99
N ALA A 399 8.44 11.20 -8.29
CA ALA A 399 7.28 10.33 -8.42
C ALA A 399 7.54 8.95 -7.81
N LEU A 400 6.46 8.18 -7.70
CA LEU A 400 6.49 6.74 -7.47
C LEU A 400 6.18 6.03 -8.78
N ILE A 401 7.01 5.06 -9.17
CA ILE A 401 6.61 4.05 -10.15
C ILE A 401 5.72 3.04 -9.43
N ARG A 402 4.53 2.83 -9.98
CA ARG A 402 3.54 1.85 -9.51
C ARG A 402 3.18 0.88 -10.60
N TRP A 403 2.67 -0.27 -10.19
CA TRP A 403 1.99 -1.20 -11.08
C TRP A 403 0.48 -1.13 -10.84
N ASP A 404 -0.27 -0.84 -11.89
CA ASP A 404 -1.73 -0.81 -11.83
C ASP A 404 -2.36 -1.22 -13.15
N ALA A 405 -3.42 -2.02 -13.06
CA ALA A 405 -4.18 -2.55 -14.20
C ALA A 405 -3.29 -3.12 -15.33
N GLY A 406 -2.26 -3.89 -14.98
CA GLY A 406 -1.38 -4.54 -15.95
C GLY A 406 -0.31 -3.62 -16.58
N THR A 407 -0.11 -2.41 -16.04
CA THR A 407 0.84 -1.43 -16.60
C THR A 407 1.58 -0.66 -15.53
N PHE A 408 2.78 -0.17 -15.85
CA PHE A 408 3.47 0.79 -14.98
C PHE A 408 2.87 2.18 -15.12
N ARG A 409 2.70 2.87 -13.99
CA ARG A 409 2.20 4.24 -13.89
C ARG A 409 3.11 5.11 -13.04
N VAL A 410 3.09 6.41 -13.31
CA VAL A 410 3.80 7.44 -12.57
C VAL A 410 2.82 8.13 -11.63
N GLN A 411 3.00 7.98 -10.31
CA GLN A 411 2.27 8.80 -9.32
C GLN A 411 3.16 9.98 -8.89
N PRO A 412 2.78 11.22 -9.19
CA PRO A 412 3.53 12.41 -8.75
C PRO A 412 3.49 12.59 -7.23
N LEU A 413 4.65 12.85 -6.62
CA LEU A 413 4.78 13.30 -5.21
C LEU A 413 5.12 14.79 -5.12
N ALA A 414 5.94 15.27 -6.06
CA ALA A 414 6.29 16.67 -6.19
C ALA A 414 6.68 17.02 -7.63
N VAL A 415 6.49 18.28 -8.01
CA VAL A 415 6.86 18.79 -9.33
C VAL A 415 7.53 20.16 -9.27
N GLU A 416 8.42 20.44 -10.21
CA GLU A 416 8.95 21.78 -10.46
C GLU A 416 8.14 22.46 -11.57
N THR A 417 7.50 23.59 -11.22
CA THR A 417 6.73 24.42 -12.16
C THR A 417 7.38 25.79 -12.32
N THR A 418 7.11 26.48 -13.44
CA THR A 418 7.60 27.84 -13.65
C THR A 418 6.50 28.86 -13.35
N VAL A 419 6.66 29.63 -12.28
CA VAL A 419 5.75 30.73 -11.91
C VAL A 419 6.50 32.04 -12.03
N ARG A 420 6.02 32.96 -12.87
CA ARG A 420 6.66 34.28 -13.11
C ARG A 420 8.17 34.18 -13.42
N LYS A 421 8.55 33.22 -14.25
CA LYS A 421 9.95 32.89 -14.64
C LYS A 421 10.83 32.33 -13.51
N LYS A 422 10.26 31.99 -12.35
CA LYS A 422 10.97 31.32 -11.26
C LYS A 422 10.52 29.86 -11.17
N VAL A 423 11.47 28.94 -11.17
CA VAL A 423 11.19 27.53 -10.86
C VAL A 423 10.80 27.43 -9.39
N THR A 424 9.64 26.83 -9.13
CA THR A 424 9.05 26.69 -7.81
C THR A 424 8.59 25.25 -7.62
N PRO A 425 9.01 24.58 -6.54
CA PRO A 425 8.56 23.22 -6.26
C PRO A 425 7.14 23.24 -5.67
N VAL A 426 6.35 22.22 -6.02
CA VAL A 426 5.01 21.97 -5.49
C VAL A 426 4.95 20.53 -5.00
N HIS A 427 4.68 20.33 -3.71
CA HIS A 427 4.69 19.02 -3.06
C HIS A 427 3.28 18.61 -2.61
N ALA A 428 2.95 17.32 -2.73
CA ALA A 428 1.72 16.75 -2.20
C ALA A 428 1.56 16.99 -0.68
N GLY A 429 2.66 16.90 0.06
CA GLY A 429 2.70 17.08 1.52
C GLY A 429 2.88 18.51 2.03
N ALA A 430 2.91 19.53 1.16
CA ALA A 430 3.32 20.88 1.55
C ALA A 430 2.43 21.54 2.63
N TRP A 431 1.19 21.07 2.80
CA TRP A 431 0.28 21.59 3.85
C TRP A 431 0.36 20.83 5.17
N ALA A 432 1.14 19.75 5.26
CA ALA A 432 1.13 18.90 6.43
C ALA A 432 1.59 19.66 7.69
N GLY A 433 2.66 20.46 7.59
CA GLY A 433 3.19 21.33 8.65
C GLY A 433 2.34 22.55 9.02
N GLY A 434 1.18 22.74 8.39
CA GLY A 434 0.52 24.04 8.28
C GLY A 434 1.01 24.80 7.05
N THR A 435 0.23 25.80 6.62
CA THR A 435 0.47 26.46 5.33
C THR A 435 0.18 27.95 5.36
N THR A 436 1.02 28.73 4.68
CA THR A 436 0.76 30.15 4.39
C THR A 436 -0.08 30.35 3.13
N ASP A 437 -0.41 29.27 2.42
CA ASP A 437 -1.36 29.29 1.30
C ASP A 437 -2.76 29.64 1.82
N LYS A 438 -3.37 30.66 1.22
CA LYS A 438 -4.72 31.09 1.57
C LYS A 438 -5.76 29.99 1.34
N ALA A 439 -5.58 29.15 0.31
CA ALA A 439 -6.48 28.05 0.02
C ALA A 439 -6.37 26.95 1.09
N GLY A 440 -5.13 26.53 1.38
CA GLY A 440 -4.84 25.56 2.43
C GLY A 440 -5.30 26.03 3.82
N ALA A 441 -5.02 27.28 4.20
CA ALA A 441 -5.45 27.84 5.49
C ALA A 441 -6.98 27.90 5.65
N ARG A 442 -7.72 28.15 4.55
CA ARG A 442 -9.20 28.09 4.55
C ARG A 442 -9.70 26.66 4.71
N ALA A 443 -9.10 25.72 3.98
CA ALA A 443 -9.47 24.31 4.05
C ALA A 443 -9.20 23.73 5.44
N GLU A 444 -8.05 24.06 6.05
CA GLU A 444 -7.67 23.65 7.39
C GLU A 444 -8.63 24.19 8.47
N LYS A 445 -9.01 25.47 8.35
CA LYS A 445 -10.00 26.08 9.25
C LYS A 445 -11.34 25.37 9.18
N ALA A 446 -11.85 25.13 7.97
CA ALA A 446 -13.14 24.45 7.77
C ALA A 446 -13.13 23.03 8.37
N ALA A 447 -12.03 22.30 8.22
CA ALA A 447 -11.89 20.97 8.79
C ALA A 447 -11.81 20.97 10.33
N THR A 448 -11.12 21.97 10.92
CA THR A 448 -11.02 22.12 12.38
C THR A 448 -12.38 22.31 13.02
N ASP A 449 -13.24 23.13 12.42
CA ASP A 449 -14.60 23.38 12.90
C ASP A 449 -15.45 22.09 12.87
N ALA A 450 -15.32 21.27 11.83
CA ALA A 450 -16.01 19.99 11.72
C ALA A 450 -15.54 18.95 12.76
N ALA A 451 -14.23 18.79 12.94
CA ALA A 451 -13.65 17.83 13.89
C ALA A 451 -14.04 18.13 15.34
N LYS A 452 -14.12 19.42 15.70
CA LYS A 452 -14.56 19.86 17.03
C LYS A 452 -16.01 19.46 17.31
N VAL A 453 -16.91 19.66 16.34
CA VAL A 453 -18.33 19.28 16.46
C VAL A 453 -18.48 17.77 16.64
N LEU A 454 -17.71 16.97 15.89
CA LEU A 454 -17.74 15.50 16.00
C LEU A 454 -17.24 15.02 17.36
N SER A 455 -16.12 15.58 17.85
CA SER A 455 -15.55 15.24 19.15
C SER A 455 -16.50 15.59 20.30
N GLU A 456 -17.17 16.76 20.23
CA GLU A 456 -18.18 17.15 21.21
C GLU A 456 -19.40 16.23 21.20
N ARG A 457 -19.85 15.76 20.02
CA ARG A 457 -20.95 14.81 19.91
C ARG A 457 -20.57 13.43 20.45
N ALA A 458 -19.40 12.91 20.08
CA ALA A 458 -18.88 11.64 20.59
C ALA A 458 -18.72 11.67 22.12
N GLY A 459 -18.17 12.75 22.67
CA GLY A 459 -18.04 12.92 24.11
C GLY A 459 -19.37 12.99 24.87
N ARG A 460 -20.46 13.43 24.23
CA ARG A 460 -21.82 13.37 24.82
C ARG A 460 -22.44 11.97 24.76
N LEU A 461 -22.13 11.21 23.71
CA LEU A 461 -22.61 9.83 23.55
C LEU A 461 -21.93 8.87 24.53
N LEU A 462 -20.64 9.06 24.79
CA LEU A 462 -19.85 8.23 25.72
C LEU A 462 -20.10 8.54 27.22
N ARG A 463 -20.87 9.59 27.53
CA ARG A 463 -21.25 9.98 28.91
C ARG A 463 -22.65 9.49 29.30
N LYS A 464 -23.31 8.73 28.42
CA LYS A 464 -24.53 7.96 28.71
C LYS A 464 -24.17 6.49 28.79
#